data_AF-A0A3P7T513-F1
#
_entry.id   AF-A0A3P7T513-F1
#
_cell.length_a   1.000
_cell.length_b   1.000
_cell.length_c   1.000
_cell.angle_alpha   90.00
_cell.angle_beta   90.00
_cell.angle_gamma   90.00
#
_symmetry.space_group_name_H-M   'P 1'
#
loop_
_entity.id
_entity.type
_entity.pdbx_description
1 polymer ?
#
loop_
_entity_poly.entity_id
_entity_poly.type
_entity_poly.pdbx_seq_one_letter_code
_entity_poly.pdbx_strand_id
1 'polypeptide(L)'
;MRTGELICLTMSHVQVATLLSLAFFCTYPTHRFVRATSAFNFDELFDLRTKRAVEKLCCILHYFHHISKNMPSGIMKFRRQHADPLDWSNLSVPLSPLHVEVKGTIEDSEGMLHVDFANKFIGGGVLSFGCVQEEIRFLICPELIVSMLFCQVMKANEAIVITNSIRFSDYVGYAHSFEWRPRTKIEKINRDCSEIHSELVAIDAFSFRNRSAQFQKKFVDRELLKYHLLEFQF
;
A
#
# COMPACT_ATOMS: atom_id res chain seq x y z
N MET A 1 7.32 -9.77 -8.88
CA MET A 1 6.65 -8.90 -9.88
C MET A 1 7.65 -7.86 -10.34
N ARG A 2 8.32 -8.13 -11.47
CA ARG A 2 9.43 -7.28 -11.93
C ARG A 2 8.90 -6.01 -12.59
N THR A 3 9.74 -4.98 -12.62
CA THR A 3 9.43 -3.74 -13.32
C THR A 3 9.21 -4.00 -14.81
N GLY A 4 8.06 -3.59 -15.34
CA GLY A 4 7.61 -3.80 -16.72
C GLY A 4 6.75 -5.03 -16.95
N GLU A 5 6.54 -5.90 -15.95
CA GLU A 5 5.70 -7.10 -16.11
C GLU A 5 4.22 -6.80 -15.82
N LEU A 6 3.33 -7.20 -16.72
CA LEU A 6 1.88 -7.32 -16.44
C LEU A 6 1.64 -8.69 -15.78
N ILE A 7 1.50 -8.70 -14.45
CA ILE A 7 1.41 -9.94 -13.68
C ILE A 7 0.45 -9.78 -12.50
N CYS A 8 -0.29 -10.85 -12.19
CA CYS A 8 -1.11 -10.96 -11.00
C CYS A 8 -0.64 -12.16 -10.16
N LEU A 9 -0.27 -11.91 -8.90
CA LEU A 9 0.09 -12.90 -7.92
C LEU A 9 -1.08 -13.10 -6.96
N THR A 10 -1.50 -14.34 -6.74
CA THR A 10 -2.54 -14.70 -5.77
C THR A 10 -1.93 -15.48 -4.61
N MET A 11 -2.24 -15.09 -3.37
CA MET A 11 -1.72 -15.73 -2.16
C MET A 11 -2.82 -15.87 -1.11
N SER A 12 -2.79 -16.94 -0.32
CA SER A 12 -3.63 -17.04 0.88
C SER A 12 -3.11 -16.11 1.98
N HIS A 13 -4.02 -15.66 2.87
CA HIS A 13 -3.65 -14.93 4.08
C HIS A 13 -2.63 -15.71 4.94
N VAL A 14 -2.70 -17.05 4.96
CA VAL A 14 -1.75 -17.90 5.67
C VAL A 14 -0.33 -17.77 5.09
N GLN A 15 -0.20 -17.75 3.76
CA GLN A 15 1.10 -17.56 3.11
C GLN A 15 1.66 -16.16 3.39
N VAL A 16 0.80 -15.13 3.33
CA VAL A 16 1.18 -13.74 3.66
C VAL A 16 1.67 -13.64 5.11
N ALA A 17 0.91 -14.17 6.06
CA ALA A 17 1.27 -14.23 7.48
C ALA A 17 2.59 -14.98 7.72
N THR A 18 2.82 -16.07 7.01
CA THR A 18 4.07 -16.84 7.09
C THR A 18 5.27 -15.99 6.62
N LEU A 19 5.13 -15.33 5.47
CA LEU A 19 6.20 -14.48 4.92
C LEU A 19 6.50 -13.28 5.83
N LEU A 20 5.47 -12.66 6.41
CA LEU A 20 5.63 -11.55 7.35
C LEU A 20 6.24 -12.01 8.68
N SER A 21 5.89 -13.19 9.18
CA SER A 21 6.54 -13.76 10.38
C SER A 21 8.04 -13.94 10.16
N LEU A 22 8.44 -14.47 9.01
CA LEU A 22 9.84 -14.61 8.62
C LEU A 22 10.56 -13.25 8.53
N ALA A 23 9.85 -12.21 8.08
CA ALA A 23 10.38 -10.85 7.95
C ALA A 23 10.55 -10.17 9.30
N PHE A 24 9.59 -10.39 10.21
CA PHE A 24 9.65 -9.95 11.59
C PHE A 24 10.86 -10.53 12.31
N PHE A 25 11.19 -11.81 12.09
CA PHE A 25 12.41 -12.43 12.62
C PHE A 25 13.67 -12.16 11.79
N CYS A 26 13.62 -11.24 10.83
CA CYS A 26 14.73 -10.80 10.00
C CYS A 26 15.47 -11.93 9.26
N THR A 27 14.72 -12.93 8.78
CA THR A 27 15.30 -14.15 8.17
C THR A 27 15.61 -14.02 6.68
N TYR A 28 15.14 -12.97 6.00
CA TYR A 28 15.45 -12.78 4.58
C TYR A 28 16.89 -12.29 4.40
N PRO A 29 17.63 -12.79 3.40
CA PRO A 29 18.99 -12.35 3.14
C PRO A 29 19.03 -10.86 2.76
N THR A 30 19.80 -10.09 3.53
CA THR A 30 20.01 -8.65 3.26
C THR A 30 21.05 -8.50 2.15
N HIS A 31 20.60 -8.43 0.89
CA HIS A 31 21.50 -8.12 -0.23
C HIS A 31 22.04 -6.69 -0.10
N ARG A 32 23.37 -6.54 -0.13
CA ARG A 32 24.08 -5.24 -0.08
C ARG A 32 24.11 -4.49 -1.42
N PHE A 33 23.57 -5.08 -2.49
CA PHE A 33 23.54 -4.49 -3.83
C PHE A 33 22.19 -3.86 -4.13
N VAL A 34 22.14 -2.95 -5.12
CA VAL A 34 20.98 -2.16 -5.54
C VAL A 34 19.70 -3.02 -5.50
N ARG A 35 18.86 -2.77 -4.49
CA ARG A 35 17.62 -3.50 -4.32
C ARG A 35 16.61 -3.00 -5.35
N ALA A 36 16.08 -3.93 -6.14
CA ALA A 36 14.95 -3.62 -7.01
C ALA A 36 13.64 -3.47 -6.21
N THR A 37 13.60 -3.97 -4.96
CA THR A 37 12.47 -3.98 -4.03
C THR A 37 12.76 -3.19 -2.76
N SER A 38 11.74 -2.92 -1.94
CA SER A 38 11.89 -2.29 -0.63
C SER A 38 12.62 -3.20 0.38
N ALA A 39 13.13 -2.63 1.47
CA ALA A 39 13.63 -3.42 2.60
C ALA A 39 12.45 -4.15 3.26
N PHE A 40 12.58 -5.46 3.47
CA PHE A 40 11.46 -6.28 3.96
C PHE A 40 11.62 -6.80 5.40
N ASN A 41 12.86 -6.97 5.88
CA ASN A 41 13.09 -7.31 7.29
C ASN A 41 12.73 -6.14 8.21
N PHE A 42 12.34 -6.46 9.45
CA PHE A 42 11.79 -5.49 10.41
C PHE A 42 12.87 -4.87 11.31
N ASP A 43 14.15 -5.08 11.00
CA ASP A 43 15.27 -4.66 11.84
C ASP A 43 15.28 -3.15 12.14
N GLU A 44 14.96 -2.30 11.16
CA GLU A 44 14.84 -0.86 11.36
C GLU A 44 13.63 -0.45 12.24
N LEU A 45 12.56 -1.26 12.26
CA LEU A 45 11.37 -1.00 13.10
C LEU A 45 11.68 -1.21 14.58
N PHE A 46 12.66 -2.05 14.91
CA PHE A 46 13.05 -2.36 16.29
C PHE A 46 13.85 -1.24 16.96
N ASP A 47 14.13 -0.14 16.26
CA ASP A 47 14.62 1.08 16.87
C ASP A 47 13.50 1.86 17.59
N LEU A 48 13.22 1.43 18.82
CA LEU A 48 12.11 1.92 19.65
C LEU A 48 12.39 3.25 20.37
N ARG A 49 13.37 4.05 19.91
CA ARG A 49 13.75 5.34 20.54
C ARG A 49 12.69 6.43 20.44
N THR A 50 11.65 6.25 19.62
CA THR A 50 10.59 7.25 19.42
C THR A 50 9.22 6.68 19.78
N LYS A 51 8.32 7.51 20.33
CA LYS A 51 6.92 7.12 20.59
C LYS A 51 6.30 6.47 19.35
N ARG A 52 6.47 7.12 18.19
CA ARG A 52 6.01 6.63 16.89
C ARG A 52 6.49 5.21 16.58
N ALA A 53 7.76 4.87 16.81
CA ALA A 53 8.26 3.51 16.57
C ALA A 53 7.55 2.47 17.46
N VAL A 54 7.28 2.81 18.73
CA VAL A 54 6.50 1.97 19.65
C VAL A 54 5.07 1.78 19.13
N GLU A 55 4.39 2.85 18.72
CA GLU A 55 3.03 2.79 18.17
C GLU A 55 2.94 1.96 16.88
N LYS A 56 3.94 2.07 16.00
CA LYS A 56 4.06 1.23 14.80
C LYS A 56 4.21 -0.24 15.18
N LEU A 57 5.05 -0.56 16.17
CA LEU A 57 5.22 -1.92 16.66
C LEU A 57 3.92 -2.46 17.27
N CYS A 58 3.12 -1.64 17.98
CA CYS A 58 1.80 -2.04 18.48
C CYS A 58 0.87 -2.53 17.36
N CYS A 59 0.81 -1.84 16.22
CA CYS A 59 0.03 -2.30 15.06
C CYS A 59 0.45 -3.69 14.59
N ILE A 60 1.76 -3.90 14.43
CA ILE A 60 2.34 -5.16 13.97
C ILE A 60 2.08 -6.30 14.96
N LEU A 61 2.31 -6.06 16.25
CA LEU A 61 2.08 -7.05 17.29
C LEU A 61 0.58 -7.38 17.42
N HIS A 62 -0.30 -6.40 17.24
CA HIS A 62 -1.74 -6.62 17.23
C HIS A 62 -2.16 -7.54 16.08
N TYR A 63 -1.60 -7.35 14.88
CA TYR A 63 -1.81 -8.26 13.75
C TYR A 63 -1.34 -9.69 14.06
N PHE A 64 -0.09 -9.87 14.51
CA PHE A 64 0.42 -11.20 14.86
C PHE A 64 -0.39 -11.87 15.99
N HIS A 65 -0.82 -11.09 16.98
CA HIS A 65 -1.70 -11.58 18.03
C HIS A 65 -3.02 -12.09 17.48
N HIS A 66 -3.66 -11.32 16.58
CA HIS A 66 -4.93 -11.71 15.99
C HIS A 66 -4.80 -12.98 15.15
N ILE A 67 -3.86 -13.04 14.20
CA ILE A 67 -3.72 -14.19 13.31
C ILE A 67 -3.27 -15.47 14.04
N SER A 68 -2.59 -15.34 15.19
CA SER A 68 -2.24 -16.49 16.03
C SER A 68 -3.46 -17.15 16.69
N LYS A 69 -4.54 -16.39 16.91
CA LYS A 69 -5.79 -16.87 17.51
C LYS A 69 -6.82 -17.27 16.45
N ASN A 70 -6.98 -16.41 15.44
CA ASN A 70 -7.97 -16.54 14.38
C ASN A 70 -7.31 -16.19 13.05
N MET A 71 -6.63 -17.16 12.45
CA MET A 71 -6.01 -16.99 11.13
C MET A 71 -7.09 -16.68 10.09
N PRO A 72 -7.00 -15.55 9.37
CA PRO A 72 -7.95 -15.25 8.30
C PRO A 72 -7.92 -16.32 7.22
N SER A 73 -9.09 -16.57 6.66
CA SER A 73 -9.24 -17.42 5.47
C SER A 73 -9.44 -16.57 4.22
N GLY A 74 -9.29 -17.15 3.03
CA GLY A 74 -9.41 -16.43 1.76
C GLY A 74 -8.05 -16.13 1.13
N ILE A 75 -8.08 -15.24 0.12
CA ILE A 75 -6.92 -14.88 -0.68
C ILE A 75 -6.80 -13.38 -0.89
N MET A 76 -5.56 -12.96 -1.07
CA MET A 76 -5.17 -11.64 -1.57
C MET A 76 -4.67 -11.76 -3.00
N LYS A 77 -4.94 -10.73 -3.81
CA LYS A 77 -4.35 -10.60 -5.16
C LYS A 77 -3.49 -9.35 -5.21
N PHE A 78 -2.33 -9.48 -5.84
CA PHE A 78 -1.38 -8.41 -6.08
C PHE A 78 -1.16 -8.31 -7.58
N ARG A 79 -1.62 -7.23 -8.20
CA ARG A 79 -1.52 -7.01 -9.65
C ARG A 79 -0.59 -5.83 -9.93
N ARG A 80 0.37 -6.01 -10.82
CA ARG A 80 1.15 -4.93 -11.42
C ARG A 80 0.52 -4.64 -12.76
N GLN A 81 0.11 -3.40 -12.95
CA GLN A 81 -0.51 -2.95 -14.19
C GLN A 81 0.28 -1.80 -14.79
N HIS A 82 0.10 -1.62 -16.10
CA HIS A 82 0.70 -0.54 -16.86
C HIS A 82 -0.36 0.17 -17.71
N ALA A 83 -0.07 1.41 -18.05
CA ALA A 83 -0.83 2.20 -19.01
C ALA A 83 0.10 2.62 -20.14
N ASP A 84 -0.44 2.70 -21.35
CA ASP A 84 0.25 3.31 -22.47
C ASP A 84 0.07 4.84 -22.40
N PRO A 85 1.08 5.64 -22.82
CA PRO A 85 0.94 7.09 -22.88
C PRO A 85 -0.26 7.49 -23.76
N LEU A 86 -1.08 8.41 -23.24
CA LEU A 86 -2.22 8.97 -23.96
C LEU A 86 -1.89 10.37 -24.50
N ASP A 87 -2.51 10.73 -25.62
CA ASP A 87 -2.56 12.11 -26.07
C ASP A 87 -3.72 12.84 -25.38
N TRP A 88 -3.44 13.43 -24.23
CA TRP A 88 -4.41 14.16 -23.41
C TRP A 88 -5.15 15.27 -24.17
N SER A 89 -4.53 15.86 -25.20
CA SER A 89 -5.12 16.98 -25.95
C SER A 89 -6.27 16.57 -26.87
N ASN A 90 -6.33 15.29 -27.23
CA ASN A 90 -7.34 14.71 -28.11
C ASN A 90 -8.42 13.92 -27.35
N LEU A 91 -8.38 13.89 -26.02
CA LEU A 91 -9.40 13.23 -25.21
C LEU A 91 -10.67 14.10 -25.12
N SER A 92 -11.80 13.55 -25.59
CA SER A 92 -13.11 14.19 -25.56
C SER A 92 -14.07 13.58 -24.53
N VAL A 93 -13.52 12.98 -23.46
CA VAL A 93 -14.31 12.31 -22.42
C VAL A 93 -14.86 13.36 -21.44
N PRO A 94 -16.16 13.33 -21.08
CA PRO A 94 -16.71 14.25 -20.09
C PRO A 94 -16.11 13.99 -18.70
N LEU A 95 -16.07 15.03 -17.87
CA LEU A 95 -15.69 14.88 -16.47
C LEU A 95 -16.69 13.99 -15.73
N SER A 96 -16.20 13.12 -14.86
CA SER A 96 -17.03 12.29 -13.98
C SER A 96 -17.66 13.11 -12.85
N PRO A 97 -18.76 12.64 -12.23
CA PRO A 97 -19.28 13.22 -11.00
C PRO A 97 -18.19 13.31 -9.91
N LEU A 98 -18.18 14.41 -9.15
CA LEU A 98 -17.24 14.66 -8.06
C LEU A 98 -18.00 14.85 -6.75
N HIS A 99 -17.65 14.05 -5.76
CA HIS A 99 -18.09 14.22 -4.38
C HIS A 99 -16.88 14.59 -3.52
N VAL A 100 -17.01 15.62 -2.68
CA VAL A 100 -15.92 16.11 -1.82
C VAL A 100 -16.39 16.18 -0.38
N GLU A 101 -15.73 15.43 0.49
CA GLU A 101 -15.93 15.50 1.93
C GLU A 101 -14.67 16.04 2.62
N VAL A 102 -14.87 16.95 3.57
CA VAL A 102 -13.78 17.54 4.38
C VAL A 102 -13.47 16.68 5.62
N LYS A 103 -14.36 15.74 5.93
CA LYS A 103 -14.26 14.84 7.08
C LYS A 103 -14.23 13.39 6.57
N GLY A 104 -13.67 12.51 7.40
CA GLY A 104 -13.48 11.10 7.04
C GLY A 104 -12.08 10.82 6.51
N THR A 105 -11.82 9.55 6.21
CA THR A 105 -10.56 9.07 5.65
C THR A 105 -10.83 8.09 4.50
N ILE A 106 -9.82 7.85 3.67
CA ILE A 106 -9.94 6.95 2.51
C ILE A 106 -10.27 5.53 3.00
N GLU A 107 -9.58 5.07 4.04
CA GLU A 107 -9.75 3.71 4.59
C GLU A 107 -11.08 3.45 5.29
N ASP A 108 -11.86 4.50 5.59
CA ASP A 108 -13.21 4.40 6.15
C ASP A 108 -14.30 4.42 5.06
N SER A 109 -13.93 4.64 3.79
CA SER A 109 -14.87 4.69 2.66
C SER A 109 -15.17 3.29 2.12
N GLU A 110 -16.27 2.68 2.55
CA GLU A 110 -16.62 1.31 2.15
C GLU A 110 -17.01 1.20 0.66
N GLY A 111 -16.63 0.08 0.02
CA GLY A 111 -17.03 -0.23 -1.36
C GLY A 111 -16.37 0.62 -2.46
N MET A 112 -15.34 1.41 -2.11
CA MET A 112 -14.61 2.27 -3.05
C MET A 112 -13.19 1.76 -3.30
N LEU A 113 -12.64 2.12 -4.47
CA LEU A 113 -11.22 1.95 -4.76
C LEU A 113 -10.40 2.93 -3.89
N HIS A 114 -9.53 2.39 -3.05
CA HIS A 114 -8.70 3.20 -2.15
C HIS A 114 -7.38 3.55 -2.80
N VAL A 115 -7.09 4.85 -2.92
CA VAL A 115 -5.79 5.31 -3.41
C VAL A 115 -4.77 5.32 -2.27
N ASP A 116 -3.64 4.68 -2.51
CA ASP A 116 -2.43 4.79 -1.69
C ASP A 116 -1.47 5.79 -2.32
N PHE A 117 -1.11 6.84 -1.57
CA PHE A 117 -0.18 7.89 -1.97
C PHE A 117 1.25 7.38 -1.82
N ALA A 118 1.57 6.41 -2.66
CA ALA A 118 2.70 5.53 -2.47
C ALA A 118 4.05 6.20 -2.76
N ASN A 119 5.10 5.60 -2.24
CA ASN A 119 6.42 5.71 -2.80
C ASN A 119 6.55 4.80 -4.02
N LYS A 120 7.40 5.16 -4.99
CA LYS A 120 7.72 4.28 -6.13
C LYS A 120 8.23 2.90 -5.68
N PHE A 121 8.82 2.82 -4.50
CA PHE A 121 9.06 1.59 -3.77
C PHE A 121 7.91 1.37 -2.80
N ILE A 122 6.98 0.48 -3.14
CA ILE A 122 5.76 0.24 -2.36
C ILE A 122 6.06 0.02 -0.87
N GLY A 123 5.21 0.57 -0.01
CA GLY A 123 5.35 0.57 1.44
C GLY A 123 6.27 1.66 1.99
N GLY A 124 6.98 2.40 1.13
CA GLY A 124 7.80 3.55 1.52
C GLY A 124 8.70 3.27 2.72
N GLY A 125 8.55 4.09 3.77
CA GLY A 125 9.29 3.96 5.03
C GLY A 125 8.56 3.16 6.12
N VAL A 126 7.62 2.27 5.79
CA VAL A 126 6.75 1.62 6.78
C VAL A 126 7.52 0.81 7.82
N LEU A 127 8.64 0.19 7.44
CA LEU A 127 9.50 -0.54 8.38
C LEU A 127 10.61 0.32 9.01
N SER A 128 10.59 1.64 8.80
CA SER A 128 11.60 2.55 9.32
C SER A 128 10.98 3.85 9.86
N PHE A 129 11.35 5.01 9.31
CA PHE A 129 10.96 6.34 9.81
C PHE A 129 9.63 6.85 9.21
N GLY A 130 9.09 6.21 8.18
CA GLY A 130 7.85 6.62 7.52
C GLY A 130 6.63 6.41 8.41
N CYS A 131 5.67 7.33 8.35
CA CYS A 131 4.42 7.31 9.10
C CYS A 131 3.43 8.35 8.55
N VAL A 132 3.39 8.50 7.24
CA VAL A 132 2.38 9.31 6.54
C VAL A 132 1.33 8.36 5.93
N GLN A 133 0.51 8.82 4.99
CA GLN A 133 -0.65 8.08 4.50
C GLN A 133 -0.34 6.63 4.07
N GLU A 134 0.69 6.41 3.22
CA GLU A 134 1.11 5.05 2.78
C GLU A 134 1.48 4.17 3.97
N GLU A 135 2.40 4.63 4.83
CA GLU A 135 2.86 3.81 5.93
C GLU A 135 1.76 3.55 6.97
N ILE A 136 0.89 4.52 7.25
CA ILE A 136 -0.26 4.34 8.14
C ILE A 136 -1.18 3.26 7.58
N ARG A 137 -1.49 3.29 6.28
CA ARG A 137 -2.32 2.27 5.63
C ARG A 137 -1.69 0.88 5.75
N PHE A 138 -0.38 0.76 5.54
CA PHE A 138 0.35 -0.50 5.69
C PHE A 138 0.47 -0.96 7.14
N LEU A 139 0.41 -0.07 8.13
CA LEU A 139 0.40 -0.43 9.56
C LEU A 139 -0.98 -0.92 10.02
N ILE A 140 -2.06 -0.29 9.57
CA ILE A 140 -3.41 -0.73 9.93
C ILE A 140 -3.86 -1.97 9.14
N CYS A 141 -3.28 -2.20 7.96
CA CYS A 141 -3.45 -3.40 7.14
C CYS A 141 -2.08 -4.09 6.90
N PRO A 142 -1.44 -4.74 7.90
CA PRO A 142 -0.07 -5.26 7.81
C PRO A 142 0.18 -6.24 6.67
N GLU A 143 -0.85 -6.89 6.16
CA GLU A 143 -0.74 -7.80 5.02
C GLU A 143 -0.22 -7.11 3.74
N LEU A 144 -0.43 -5.78 3.61
CA LEU A 144 0.11 -4.99 2.50
C LEU A 144 1.65 -4.98 2.47
N ILE A 145 2.30 -5.10 3.64
CA ILE A 145 3.77 -5.10 3.78
C ILE A 145 4.40 -6.23 2.96
N VAL A 146 3.71 -7.36 2.76
CA VAL A 146 4.24 -8.48 1.97
C VAL A 146 4.57 -8.10 0.53
N SER A 147 3.91 -7.07 -0.01
CA SER A 147 4.20 -6.54 -1.35
C SER A 147 5.65 -6.04 -1.48
N MET A 148 6.24 -5.54 -0.40
CA MET A 148 7.64 -5.09 -0.34
C MET A 148 8.65 -6.20 -0.67
N LEU A 149 8.27 -7.47 -0.46
CA LEU A 149 9.13 -8.62 -0.76
C LEU A 149 9.32 -8.84 -2.26
N PHE A 150 8.26 -8.64 -3.06
CA PHE A 150 8.23 -9.10 -4.46
C PHE A 150 7.87 -8.03 -5.49
N CYS A 151 7.35 -6.87 -5.08
CA CYS A 151 7.09 -5.76 -5.99
C CYS A 151 8.37 -4.94 -6.16
N GLN A 152 8.90 -4.93 -7.38
CA GLN A 152 10.01 -4.03 -7.71
C GLN A 152 9.53 -2.57 -7.75
N VAL A 153 10.45 -1.62 -7.96
CA VAL A 153 10.13 -0.20 -8.15
C VAL A 153 9.10 0.01 -9.28
N MET A 154 8.16 0.94 -9.09
CA MET A 154 7.18 1.37 -10.10
C MET A 154 7.80 2.40 -11.05
N LYS A 155 7.50 2.28 -12.35
CA LYS A 155 7.74 3.32 -13.35
C LYS A 155 6.59 4.34 -13.36
N ALA A 156 6.78 5.42 -14.11
CA ALA A 156 5.80 6.47 -14.30
C ALA A 156 4.45 5.97 -14.86
N ASN A 157 4.45 4.85 -15.58
CA ASN A 157 3.27 4.27 -16.20
C ASN A 157 2.80 2.98 -15.53
N GLU A 158 3.21 2.71 -14.29
CA GLU A 158 2.86 1.48 -13.57
C GLU A 158 2.18 1.76 -12.23
N ALA A 159 1.31 0.85 -11.79
CA ALA A 159 0.72 0.86 -10.46
C ALA A 159 0.70 -0.57 -9.88
N ILE A 160 0.59 -0.67 -8.55
CA ILE A 160 0.33 -1.94 -7.87
C ILE A 160 -1.08 -1.89 -7.29
N VAL A 161 -1.91 -2.85 -7.67
CA VAL A 161 -3.26 -3.04 -7.12
C VAL A 161 -3.24 -4.24 -6.18
N ILE A 162 -3.78 -4.06 -4.98
CA ILE A 162 -3.87 -5.09 -3.95
C ILE A 162 -5.33 -5.23 -3.52
N THR A 163 -5.88 -6.44 -3.64
CA THR A 163 -7.24 -6.72 -3.18
C THR A 163 -7.24 -7.57 -1.92
N ASN A 164 -8.31 -7.44 -1.15
CA ASN A 164 -8.65 -8.26 0.01
C ASN A 164 -7.64 -8.17 1.16
N SER A 165 -6.96 -7.03 1.33
CA SER A 165 -6.20 -6.79 2.57
C SER A 165 -7.15 -6.52 3.73
N ILE A 166 -6.88 -7.08 4.90
CA ILE A 166 -7.70 -6.87 6.10
C ILE A 166 -7.12 -5.74 6.94
N ARG A 167 -8.01 -4.87 7.46
CA ARG A 167 -7.66 -3.87 8.47
C ARG A 167 -7.72 -4.50 9.86
N PHE A 168 -6.58 -4.53 10.55
CA PHE A 168 -6.42 -5.10 11.88
C PHE A 168 -6.38 -4.05 12.99
N SER A 169 -6.03 -2.80 12.67
CA SER A 169 -5.90 -1.74 13.67
C SER A 169 -6.66 -0.49 13.27
N ASP A 170 -7.01 0.31 14.26
CA ASP A 170 -7.41 1.70 14.09
C ASP A 170 -6.27 2.59 14.58
N TYR A 171 -6.41 3.89 14.40
CA TYR A 171 -5.39 4.84 14.83
C TYR A 171 -5.98 6.23 15.07
N VAL A 172 -5.19 7.08 15.72
CA VAL A 172 -5.40 8.53 15.75
C VAL A 172 -4.09 9.24 15.43
N GLY A 173 -4.19 10.52 15.05
CA GLY A 173 -3.02 11.33 14.73
C GLY A 173 -2.39 11.01 13.37
N TYR A 174 -1.27 11.66 13.08
CA TYR A 174 -0.58 11.55 11.79
C TYR A 174 0.91 11.88 11.96
N ALA A 175 1.79 11.23 11.21
CA ALA A 175 3.24 11.44 11.30
C ALA A 175 3.77 11.28 12.73
N HIS A 176 4.18 12.37 13.39
CA HIS A 176 4.76 12.33 14.73
C HIS A 176 3.72 12.13 15.84
N SER A 177 2.44 12.41 15.57
CA SER A 177 1.34 12.25 16.54
C SER A 177 0.58 10.93 16.37
N PHE A 178 1.01 10.07 15.44
CA PHE A 178 0.41 8.76 15.22
C PHE A 178 0.39 7.94 16.52
N GLU A 179 -0.77 7.38 16.83
CA GLU A 179 -1.00 6.53 17.99
C GLU A 179 -1.95 5.39 17.63
N TRP A 180 -1.55 4.18 17.97
CA TRP A 180 -2.32 2.97 17.68
C TRP A 180 -3.61 2.90 18.52
N ARG A 181 -4.66 2.36 17.91
CA ARG A 181 -5.91 2.00 18.57
C ARG A 181 -6.32 0.58 18.21
N PRO A 182 -6.84 -0.20 19.18
CA PRO A 182 -7.37 -1.52 18.89
C PRO A 182 -8.62 -1.39 18.02
N ARG A 183 -8.66 -2.12 16.91
CA ARG A 183 -9.89 -2.25 16.12
C ARG A 183 -10.79 -3.29 16.77
N THR A 184 -12.05 -2.94 16.99
CA THR A 184 -13.01 -3.83 17.66
C THR A 184 -13.71 -4.79 16.70
N LYS A 185 -13.79 -4.44 15.41
CA LYS A 185 -14.42 -5.25 14.35
C LYS A 185 -13.42 -5.50 13.23
N ILE A 186 -12.88 -6.71 13.18
CA ILE A 186 -12.04 -7.16 12.08
C ILE A 186 -12.93 -7.91 11.09
N GLU A 187 -12.92 -7.45 9.85
CA GLU A 187 -13.72 -8.03 8.77
C GLU A 187 -13.32 -9.49 8.53
N LYS A 188 -14.34 -10.34 8.35
CA LYS A 188 -14.12 -11.73 7.95
C LYS A 188 -14.20 -11.78 6.43
N ILE A 189 -13.09 -12.12 5.81
CA ILE A 189 -13.03 -12.39 4.38
C ILE A 189 -13.54 -13.81 4.14
N ASN A 190 -14.56 -13.93 3.28
CA ASN A 190 -15.07 -15.23 2.88
C ASN A 190 -13.98 -15.99 2.11
N ARG A 191 -13.94 -17.31 2.29
CA ARG A 191 -13.00 -18.18 1.56
C ARG A 191 -13.22 -18.10 0.06
N ASP A 192 -14.46 -17.90 -0.32
CA ASP A 192 -14.90 -17.89 -1.70
C ASP A 192 -14.51 -16.54 -2.30
N CYS A 193 -13.58 -16.58 -3.24
CA CYS A 193 -12.96 -15.42 -3.89
C CYS A 193 -13.91 -14.57 -4.75
N SER A 194 -15.22 -14.69 -4.56
CA SER A 194 -16.26 -14.10 -5.39
C SER A 194 -16.47 -12.62 -5.12
N GLU A 195 -16.19 -12.16 -3.90
CA GLU A 195 -16.38 -10.76 -3.50
C GLU A 195 -15.04 -10.11 -3.17
N ILE A 196 -14.81 -8.91 -3.73
CA ILE A 196 -13.67 -8.07 -3.38
C ILE A 196 -14.10 -7.21 -2.20
N HIS A 197 -13.52 -7.47 -1.02
CA HIS A 197 -13.86 -6.72 0.20
C HIS A 197 -13.09 -5.41 0.33
N SER A 198 -11.91 -5.35 -0.26
CA SER A 198 -11.08 -4.15 -0.28
C SER A 198 -10.26 -4.14 -1.57
N GLU A 199 -10.11 -2.95 -2.16
CA GLU A 199 -9.25 -2.74 -3.32
C GLU A 199 -8.42 -1.49 -3.07
N LEU A 200 -7.10 -1.64 -3.09
CA LEU A 200 -6.14 -0.57 -2.92
C LEU A 200 -5.27 -0.47 -4.16
N VAL A 201 -5.02 0.76 -4.63
CA VAL A 201 -4.12 1.04 -5.75
C VAL A 201 -3.02 2.01 -5.31
N ALA A 202 -1.79 1.53 -5.35
CA ALA A 202 -0.58 2.28 -5.03
C ALA A 202 -0.08 3.02 -6.28
N ILE A 203 -0.11 4.35 -6.19
CA ILE A 203 0.42 5.25 -7.22
C ILE A 203 1.38 6.26 -6.61
N ASP A 204 2.58 6.38 -7.18
CA ASP A 204 3.60 7.31 -6.70
C ASP A 204 3.54 8.65 -7.42
N ALA A 205 3.36 9.75 -6.67
CA ALA A 205 3.44 11.12 -7.19
C ALA A 205 4.90 11.57 -7.39
N PHE A 206 5.17 12.45 -8.37
CA PHE A 206 6.51 12.98 -8.55
C PHE A 206 6.87 13.96 -7.42
N SER A 207 8.06 13.82 -6.84
CA SER A 207 8.54 14.71 -5.78
C SER A 207 9.17 15.98 -6.36
N PHE A 208 8.47 17.11 -6.26
CA PHE A 208 8.93 18.40 -6.76
C PHE A 208 9.78 19.17 -5.74
N ARG A 209 11.07 19.37 -6.03
CA ARG A 209 11.91 20.33 -5.30
C ARG A 209 11.55 21.78 -5.62
N ASN A 210 11.34 22.07 -6.91
CA ASN A 210 10.82 23.35 -7.38
C ASN A 210 9.34 23.21 -7.69
N ARG A 211 8.47 23.87 -6.91
CA ARG A 211 7.02 23.78 -7.05
C ARG A 211 6.54 24.21 -8.44
N SER A 212 7.17 25.19 -9.08
CA SER A 212 6.75 25.65 -10.41
C SER A 212 7.00 24.63 -11.50
N ALA A 213 7.89 23.64 -11.27
CA ALA A 213 8.15 22.59 -12.23
C ALA A 213 6.92 21.70 -12.46
N GLN A 214 6.01 21.58 -11.50
CA GLN A 214 4.81 20.74 -11.62
C GLN A 214 3.90 21.13 -12.79
N PHE A 215 3.97 22.39 -13.25
CA PHE A 215 3.18 22.89 -14.37
C PHE A 215 3.81 22.64 -15.75
N GLN A 216 5.03 22.10 -15.82
CA GLN A 216 5.63 21.76 -17.12
C GLN A 216 4.89 20.55 -17.71
N LYS A 217 4.57 20.62 -19.01
CA LYS A 217 3.81 19.59 -19.73
C LYS A 217 4.25 18.15 -19.42
N LYS A 218 5.56 17.88 -19.43
CA LYS A 218 6.12 16.55 -19.15
C LYS A 218 5.71 15.98 -17.79
N PHE A 219 5.54 16.83 -16.78
CA PHE A 219 5.17 16.40 -15.43
C PHE A 219 3.66 16.27 -15.31
N VAL A 220 2.90 17.20 -15.91
CA VAL A 220 1.44 17.09 -16.03
C VAL A 220 1.06 15.78 -16.74
N ASP A 221 1.65 15.50 -17.91
CA ASP A 221 1.40 14.27 -18.66
C ASP A 221 1.75 13.01 -17.84
N ARG A 222 2.84 13.07 -17.05
CA ARG A 222 3.25 11.97 -16.18
C ARG A 222 2.25 11.72 -15.07
N GLU A 223 1.78 12.77 -14.39
CA GLU A 223 0.79 12.62 -13.32
C GLU A 223 -0.55 12.16 -13.89
N LEU A 224 -1.00 12.71 -15.03
CA LEU A 224 -2.21 12.24 -15.71
C LEU A 224 -2.11 10.76 -16.09
N LEU A 225 -0.96 10.30 -16.61
CA LEU A 225 -0.74 8.89 -16.92
C LEU A 225 -0.77 8.02 -15.66
N LYS A 226 -0.19 8.52 -14.56
CA LYS A 226 -0.20 7.85 -13.26
C LYS A 226 -1.62 7.71 -12.71
N TYR A 227 -2.44 8.75 -12.80
CA TYR A 227 -3.84 8.73 -12.37
C TYR A 227 -4.74 7.91 -13.30
N HIS A 228 -4.45 7.86 -14.61
CA HIS A 228 -5.20 7.04 -15.54
C HIS A 228 -5.11 5.54 -15.22
N LEU A 229 -4.08 5.11 -14.49
CA LEU A 229 -3.98 3.74 -13.99
C LEU A 229 -5.14 3.35 -13.06
N LEU A 230 -5.87 4.32 -12.48
CA LEU A 230 -7.03 4.05 -11.62
C LEU A 230 -8.23 3.48 -12.39
N GLU A 231 -8.29 3.68 -13.71
CA GLU A 231 -9.37 3.17 -14.58
C GLU A 231 -9.34 1.63 -14.72
N PHE A 232 -8.19 1.00 -14.47
CA PHE A 232 -8.05 -0.45 -14.56
C PHE A 232 -8.36 -1.09 -13.20
N GLN A 233 -9.65 -1.34 -12.93
CA GLN A 233 -10.15 -2.06 -11.75
C GLN A 233 -10.14 -3.58 -11.95
N PHE A 234 -10.41 -4.36 -10.90
CA PHE A 234 -10.53 -5.83 -10.99
C PHE A 234 -11.84 -6.32 -11.61
#